data_AF-A0A9D1RTE4-F1
#
_entry.id   AF-A0A9D1RTE4-F1
#
_cell.length_a   1.000
_cell.length_b   1.000
_cell.length_c   1.000
_cell.angle_alpha   90.00
_cell.angle_beta   90.00
_cell.angle_gamma   90.00
#
_symmetry.space_group_name_H-M   'P 1'
#
loop_
_entity.id
_entity.type
_entity.pdbx_description
1 polymer ?
#
loop_
_entity_poly.entity_id
_entity_poly.type
_entity_poly.pdbx_seq_one_letter_code
_entity_poly.pdbx_strand_id
1 'polypeptide(L)'
;ASVLERLAKIKRDNKMAFASYVAKESGIILNTDAMFDVQVKRLHEYKRQLLNVMHIIYLYQNLKRDPNFLTTPKVYLFGAKAAPGYHVAKEIIHLINSLAATINADPVCKDKLQVVFLENYRVSLAEKLMPASELSEQISTAGKEASGTGNMKFMMNGALTIGTLDGANVEMHEVLGDENIFLFGLKAHEVNEMKQKGYKPYEYYMRNGDLKAIIDQLSKGFDDGVSYDNLTRMLLFGNGSAPDQYMLLADFESYRAAQQLAAQTYLDTKRWNQMSLLNIARSGIFAADRSIRDYARDIWDVPVRKI
;
A
#
# COMPACT_ATOMS: atom_id res chain seq x y z
N ALA A 1 23.69 -6.39 -22.53
CA ALA A 1 22.44 -6.14 -21.80
C ALA A 1 22.43 -4.68 -21.36
N SER A 2 21.35 -3.95 -21.62
CA SER A 2 21.18 -2.58 -21.12
C SER A 2 21.08 -2.56 -19.59
N VAL A 3 21.33 -1.42 -18.95
CA VAL A 3 21.20 -1.27 -17.48
C VAL A 3 19.79 -1.66 -17.02
N LEU A 4 18.76 -1.30 -17.80
CA LEU A 4 17.36 -1.61 -17.51
C LEU A 4 17.05 -3.11 -17.57
N GLU A 5 17.58 -3.83 -18.56
CA GLU A 5 17.43 -5.30 -18.63
C GLU A 5 18.05 -5.98 -17.41
N ARG A 6 19.24 -5.54 -16.98
CA ARG A 6 19.90 -6.11 -15.81
C ARG A 6 19.12 -5.81 -14.53
N LEU A 7 18.57 -4.59 -14.39
CA LEU A 7 17.72 -4.21 -13.28
C LEU A 7 16.45 -5.07 -13.21
N ALA A 8 15.76 -5.23 -14.35
CA ALA A 8 14.57 -6.08 -14.46
C ALA A 8 14.88 -7.54 -14.09
N LYS A 9 16.04 -8.06 -14.52
CA LYS A 9 16.47 -9.42 -14.15
C LYS A 9 16.69 -9.55 -12.64
N ILE A 10 17.40 -8.61 -12.01
CA ILE A 10 17.63 -8.63 -10.55
C ILE A 10 16.31 -8.62 -9.80
N LYS A 11 15.36 -7.76 -10.22
CA LYS A 11 14.03 -7.69 -9.62
C LYS A 11 13.26 -9.02 -9.76
N ARG A 12 13.28 -9.64 -10.95
CA ARG A 12 12.68 -10.96 -11.19
C ARG A 12 13.30 -12.04 -10.30
N ASP A 13 14.64 -12.09 -10.22
CA ASP A 13 15.36 -13.05 -9.38
C ASP A 13 14.98 -12.87 -7.90
N ASN A 14 14.87 -11.63 -7.41
CA ASN A 14 14.42 -11.33 -6.05
C ASN A 14 12.99 -11.79 -5.79
N LYS A 15 12.07 -11.58 -6.74
CA LYS A 15 10.68 -12.09 -6.65
C LYS A 15 10.62 -13.61 -6.57
N MET A 16 11.42 -14.31 -7.38
CA MET A 16 11.51 -15.77 -7.35
C MET A 16 12.09 -16.28 -6.03
N ALA A 17 13.14 -15.65 -5.52
CA ALA A 17 13.73 -15.99 -4.23
C ALA A 17 12.74 -15.76 -3.07
N PHE A 18 12.01 -14.63 -3.09
CA PHE A 18 10.99 -14.33 -2.10
C PHE A 18 9.81 -15.32 -2.17
N ALA A 19 9.30 -15.62 -3.36
CA ALA A 19 8.24 -16.61 -3.55
C ALA A 19 8.66 -18.01 -3.06
N SER A 20 9.90 -18.42 -3.33
CA SER A 20 10.45 -19.69 -2.84
C SER A 20 10.53 -19.73 -1.31
N TYR A 21 10.91 -18.62 -0.68
CA TYR A 21 10.90 -18.49 0.77
C TYR A 21 9.49 -18.58 1.34
N VAL A 22 8.52 -17.86 0.77
CA VAL A 22 7.12 -17.90 1.23
C VAL A 22 6.52 -19.29 1.07
N ALA A 23 6.75 -19.95 -0.08
CA ALA A 23 6.31 -21.33 -0.31
C ALA A 23 6.87 -22.30 0.74
N LYS A 24 8.13 -22.15 1.13
CA LYS A 24 8.76 -22.98 2.17
C LYS A 24 8.17 -22.73 3.57
N GLU A 25 7.91 -21.48 3.92
CA GLU A 25 7.50 -21.12 5.29
C GLU A 25 6.00 -21.30 5.53
N SER A 26 5.14 -21.09 4.53
CA SER A 26 3.68 -21.13 4.69
C SER A 26 2.94 -22.03 3.69
N GLY A 27 3.65 -22.63 2.72
CA GLY A 27 3.01 -23.42 1.65
C GLY A 27 2.33 -22.57 0.57
N ILE A 28 2.33 -21.24 0.68
CA ILE A 28 1.68 -20.35 -0.26
C ILE A 28 2.55 -20.17 -1.51
N ILE A 29 1.99 -20.44 -2.69
CA ILE A 29 2.66 -20.23 -3.98
C ILE A 29 2.28 -18.85 -4.50
N LEU A 30 3.26 -17.96 -4.66
CA LEU A 30 3.04 -16.61 -5.22
C LEU A 30 3.19 -16.62 -6.74
N ASN A 31 2.30 -15.95 -7.45
CA ASN A 31 2.47 -15.70 -8.88
C ASN A 31 3.58 -14.64 -9.12
N THR A 32 4.78 -15.09 -9.46
CA THR A 32 5.94 -14.20 -9.66
C THR A 32 5.89 -13.35 -10.93
N ASP A 33 5.00 -13.66 -11.88
CA ASP A 33 4.82 -12.86 -13.10
C ASP A 33 3.89 -11.65 -12.85
N ALA A 34 3.09 -11.67 -11.79
CA ALA A 34 2.24 -10.57 -11.36
C ALA A 34 3.00 -9.45 -10.63
N MET A 35 2.48 -8.23 -10.64
CA MET A 35 3.04 -7.12 -9.87
C MET A 35 2.93 -7.40 -8.37
N PHE A 36 4.04 -7.33 -7.63
CA PHE A 36 4.04 -7.43 -6.18
C PHE A 36 3.72 -6.06 -5.58
N ASP A 37 2.47 -5.91 -5.15
CA ASP A 37 1.90 -4.70 -4.54
C ASP A 37 1.94 -4.88 -3.01
N VAL A 38 2.73 -4.06 -2.31
CA VAL A 38 3.18 -4.38 -0.96
C VAL A 38 2.84 -3.29 0.05
N GLN A 39 2.08 -3.67 1.07
CA GLN A 39 1.79 -2.83 2.23
C GLN A 39 2.27 -3.48 3.53
N VAL A 40 3.50 -3.15 3.93
CA VAL A 40 4.10 -3.65 5.18
C VAL A 40 4.45 -2.53 6.15
N LYS A 41 3.72 -2.50 7.26
CA LYS A 41 3.86 -1.53 8.35
C LYS A 41 3.01 -2.00 9.53
N ARG A 42 3.18 -1.39 10.70
CA ARG A 42 2.27 -1.64 11.84
C ARG A 42 0.82 -1.47 11.39
N LEU A 43 -0.08 -2.27 11.95
CA LEU A 43 -1.48 -2.14 11.61
C LEU A 43 -2.09 -1.03 12.45
N HIS A 44 -2.64 -0.03 11.78
CA HIS A 44 -3.28 1.12 12.41
C HIS A 44 -4.25 1.77 11.42
N GLU A 45 -5.39 2.24 11.90
CA GLU A 45 -6.41 2.88 11.05
C GLU A 45 -5.85 4.03 10.18
N TYR A 46 -4.98 4.91 10.70
CA TYR A 46 -4.39 6.00 9.89
C TYR A 46 -3.42 5.53 8.81
N LYS A 47 -2.90 4.30 8.90
CA LYS A 47 -2.04 3.69 7.87
C LYS A 47 -2.85 3.04 6.75
N ARG A 48 -4.18 2.99 6.94
CA ARG A 48 -5.21 2.71 5.93
C ARG A 48 -5.01 1.40 5.16
N GLN A 49 -4.61 0.32 5.83
CA GLN A 49 -4.74 -1.02 5.25
C GLN A 49 -6.19 -1.31 4.81
N LEU A 50 -7.17 -0.74 5.51
CA LEU A 50 -8.58 -0.83 5.11
C LEU A 50 -8.87 -0.14 3.76
N LEU A 51 -8.20 0.97 3.41
CA LEU A 51 -8.35 1.61 2.10
C LEU A 51 -7.82 0.70 0.98
N ASN A 52 -6.68 0.05 1.20
CA ASN A 52 -6.13 -0.94 0.27
C ASN A 52 -7.11 -2.12 0.09
N VAL A 53 -7.63 -2.65 1.20
CA VAL A 53 -8.66 -3.71 1.18
C VAL A 53 -9.90 -3.29 0.40
N MET A 54 -10.40 -2.07 0.58
CA MET A 54 -11.54 -1.56 -0.19
C MET A 54 -11.27 -1.57 -1.70
N HIS A 55 -10.06 -1.21 -2.12
CA HIS A 55 -9.67 -1.27 -3.53
C HIS A 55 -9.58 -2.72 -4.02
N ILE A 56 -9.06 -3.66 -3.22
CA ILE A 56 -9.04 -5.09 -3.58
C ILE A 56 -10.48 -5.63 -3.74
N ILE A 57 -11.42 -5.24 -2.88
CA ILE A 57 -12.84 -5.60 -3.01
C ILE A 57 -13.40 -5.05 -4.33
N TYR A 58 -13.09 -3.81 -4.67
CA TYR A 58 -13.47 -3.21 -5.96
C TYR A 58 -12.93 -4.04 -7.15
N LEU A 59 -11.65 -4.43 -7.14
CA LEU A 59 -11.07 -5.25 -8.20
C LEU A 59 -11.77 -6.61 -8.30
N TYR A 60 -12.01 -7.26 -7.16
CA TYR A 60 -12.68 -8.55 -7.10
C TYR A 60 -14.11 -8.47 -7.65
N GLN A 61 -14.90 -7.49 -7.22
CA GLN A 61 -16.27 -7.30 -7.70
C GLN A 61 -16.33 -7.06 -9.21
N ASN A 62 -15.38 -6.30 -9.78
CA ASN A 62 -15.33 -6.07 -11.21
C ASN A 62 -14.85 -7.31 -11.98
N LEU A 63 -13.89 -8.08 -11.47
CA LEU A 63 -13.51 -9.37 -12.03
C LEU A 63 -14.68 -10.36 -12.10
N LYS A 64 -15.57 -10.36 -11.10
CA LYS A 64 -16.78 -11.19 -11.12
C LYS A 64 -17.77 -10.79 -12.21
N ARG A 65 -17.79 -9.51 -12.60
CA ARG A 65 -18.67 -8.99 -13.65
C ARG A 65 -18.05 -9.18 -15.04
N ASP A 66 -16.76 -8.92 -15.16
CA ASP A 66 -15.96 -9.10 -16.37
C ASP A 66 -14.62 -9.76 -16.01
N PRO A 67 -14.43 -11.04 -16.35
CA PRO A 67 -13.17 -11.73 -16.10
C PRO A 67 -11.95 -11.06 -16.74
N ASN A 68 -12.11 -10.22 -17.76
CA ASN A 68 -11.01 -9.51 -18.43
C ASN A 68 -10.72 -8.12 -17.86
N PHE A 69 -11.43 -7.71 -16.79
CA PHE A 69 -11.30 -6.39 -16.19
C PHE A 69 -9.85 -6.06 -15.75
N LEU A 70 -9.15 -7.02 -15.15
CA LEU A 70 -7.75 -6.86 -14.77
C LEU A 70 -6.81 -7.30 -15.90
N THR A 71 -6.15 -6.33 -16.52
CA THR A 71 -5.12 -6.55 -17.54
C THR A 71 -3.71 -6.74 -16.96
N THR A 72 -3.48 -6.23 -15.74
CA THR A 72 -2.21 -6.37 -15.01
C THR A 72 -2.43 -7.26 -13.80
N PRO A 73 -1.91 -8.50 -13.78
CA PRO A 73 -1.99 -9.37 -12.62
C PRO A 73 -1.33 -8.75 -11.38
N LYS A 74 -1.96 -8.89 -10.22
CA LYS A 74 -1.46 -8.36 -8.94
C LYS A 74 -1.42 -9.43 -7.84
N VAL A 75 -0.34 -9.39 -7.06
CA VAL A 75 -0.22 -10.06 -5.77
C VAL A 75 -0.12 -8.99 -4.70
N TYR A 76 -1.19 -8.83 -3.92
CA TYR A 76 -1.22 -7.95 -2.76
C TYR A 76 -0.58 -8.65 -1.56
N LEU A 77 0.51 -8.07 -1.05
CA LEU A 77 1.27 -8.59 0.08
C LEU A 77 1.13 -7.66 1.28
N PHE A 78 0.39 -8.11 2.29
CA PHE A 78 0.28 -7.44 3.58
C PHE A 78 1.29 -8.03 4.57
N GLY A 79 1.74 -7.21 5.51
CA GLY A 79 2.63 -7.64 6.58
C GLY A 79 2.59 -6.66 7.73
N ALA A 80 1.90 -7.03 8.81
CA ALA A 80 1.63 -6.12 9.90
C ALA A 80 1.47 -6.85 11.24
N LYS A 81 1.60 -6.08 12.32
CA LYS A 81 1.22 -6.48 13.68
C LYS A 81 0.29 -5.42 14.25
N ALA A 82 -0.77 -5.88 14.92
CA ALA A 82 -1.65 -5.03 15.72
C ALA A 82 -1.20 -5.08 17.19
N ALA A 83 -1.39 -3.97 17.91
CA ALA A 83 -1.19 -3.98 19.36
C ALA A 83 -2.25 -4.90 20.04
N PRO A 84 -1.94 -5.59 21.15
CA PRO A 84 -2.82 -6.61 21.72
C PRO A 84 -4.25 -6.12 22.03
N GLY A 85 -4.39 -4.90 22.55
CA GLY A 85 -5.67 -4.27 22.89
C GLY A 85 -6.33 -3.48 21.76
N TYR A 86 -5.74 -3.46 20.56
CA TYR A 86 -6.28 -2.67 19.44
C TYR A 86 -7.26 -3.51 18.62
N HIS A 87 -8.52 -3.57 19.08
CA HIS A 87 -9.56 -4.42 18.52
C HIS A 87 -9.85 -4.12 17.04
N VAL A 88 -10.04 -2.85 16.66
CA VAL A 88 -10.30 -2.45 15.26
C VAL A 88 -9.16 -2.87 14.33
N ALA A 89 -7.91 -2.74 14.78
CA ALA A 89 -6.77 -3.22 14.02
C ALA A 89 -6.82 -4.74 13.83
N LYS A 90 -7.09 -5.51 14.90
CA LYS A 90 -7.22 -6.97 14.77
C LYS A 90 -8.38 -7.38 13.85
N GLU A 91 -9.48 -6.63 13.86
CA GLU A 91 -10.61 -6.83 12.94
C GLU A 91 -10.21 -6.58 11.49
N ILE A 92 -9.42 -5.54 11.19
CA ILE A 92 -8.87 -5.30 9.85
C ILE A 92 -7.93 -6.44 9.42
N ILE A 93 -7.12 -7.02 10.31
CA ILE A 93 -6.30 -8.21 9.99
C ILE A 93 -7.20 -9.40 9.64
N HIS A 94 -8.26 -9.62 10.42
CA HIS A 94 -9.22 -10.70 10.16
C HIS A 94 -9.88 -10.52 8.78
N LEU A 95 -10.32 -9.31 8.48
CA LEU A 95 -10.89 -8.94 7.17
C LEU A 95 -9.93 -9.24 6.02
N ILE A 96 -8.64 -8.87 6.13
CA ILE A 96 -7.66 -9.14 5.07
C ILE A 96 -7.52 -10.64 4.84
N ASN A 97 -7.43 -11.43 5.90
CA ASN A 97 -7.29 -12.89 5.80
C ASN A 97 -8.54 -13.56 5.21
N SER A 98 -9.72 -13.10 5.62
CA SER A 98 -11.00 -13.56 5.09
C SER A 98 -11.14 -13.27 3.59
N LEU A 99 -10.86 -12.01 3.19
CA LEU A 99 -10.84 -11.61 1.79
C LEU A 99 -9.81 -12.40 0.98
N ALA A 100 -8.62 -12.66 1.56
CA ALA A 100 -7.60 -13.47 0.91
C ALA A 100 -8.04 -14.91 0.68
N ALA A 101 -8.73 -15.53 1.64
CA ALA A 101 -9.27 -16.87 1.47
C ALA A 101 -10.30 -16.93 0.33
N THR A 102 -11.24 -15.97 0.29
CA THR A 102 -12.24 -15.87 -0.79
C THR A 102 -11.60 -15.64 -2.15
N ILE A 103 -10.72 -14.65 -2.29
CA ILE A 103 -10.10 -14.30 -3.58
C ILE A 103 -9.23 -15.45 -4.10
N ASN A 104 -8.38 -16.02 -3.24
CA ASN A 104 -7.42 -17.03 -3.68
C ASN A 104 -8.10 -18.37 -4.02
N ALA A 105 -9.32 -18.63 -3.53
CA ALA A 105 -10.10 -19.81 -3.87
C ALA A 105 -10.98 -19.63 -5.12
N ASP A 106 -11.28 -18.39 -5.53
CA ASP A 106 -12.17 -18.13 -6.67
C ASP A 106 -11.43 -18.34 -8.01
N PRO A 107 -11.90 -19.27 -8.88
CA PRO A 107 -11.28 -19.51 -10.18
C PRO A 107 -11.18 -18.27 -11.09
N VAL A 108 -12.06 -17.27 -10.93
CA VAL A 108 -12.01 -16.03 -11.72
C VAL A 108 -10.76 -15.19 -11.43
N CYS A 109 -10.20 -15.34 -10.22
CA CYS A 109 -9.05 -14.57 -9.74
C CYS A 109 -7.73 -15.25 -10.08
N LYS A 110 -7.77 -16.54 -10.46
CA LYS A 110 -6.58 -17.33 -10.77
C LYS A 110 -5.67 -16.60 -11.76
N ASP A 111 -4.39 -16.52 -11.42
CA ASP A 111 -3.33 -15.85 -12.19
C ASP A 111 -3.51 -14.33 -12.39
N LYS A 112 -4.57 -13.71 -11.83
CA LYS A 112 -4.93 -12.30 -12.01
C LYS A 112 -4.91 -11.49 -10.71
N LEU A 113 -5.48 -12.01 -9.63
CA LEU A 113 -5.58 -11.33 -8.35
C LEU A 113 -5.29 -12.34 -7.23
N GLN A 114 -4.26 -12.06 -6.46
CA GLN A 114 -3.89 -12.85 -5.28
C GLN A 114 -3.70 -11.91 -4.10
N VAL A 115 -4.13 -12.33 -2.91
CA VAL A 115 -3.94 -11.57 -1.67
C VAL A 115 -3.30 -12.46 -0.63
N VAL A 116 -2.23 -12.00 0.02
CA VAL A 116 -1.50 -12.77 1.02
C VAL A 116 -1.16 -11.89 2.21
N PHE A 117 -1.51 -12.35 3.41
CA PHE A 117 -1.02 -11.77 4.65
C PHE A 117 0.20 -12.54 5.13
N LEU A 118 1.36 -11.89 5.15
CA LEU A 118 2.62 -12.45 5.63
C LEU A 118 2.66 -12.38 7.15
N GLU A 119 2.63 -13.54 7.79
CA GLU A 119 2.65 -13.64 9.25
C GLU A 119 3.96 -13.14 9.87
N ASN A 120 3.87 -12.68 11.12
CA ASN A 120 5.01 -12.29 11.96
C ASN A 120 6.01 -11.33 11.28
N TYR A 121 5.50 -10.27 10.62
CA TYR A 121 6.36 -9.27 9.98
C TYR A 121 7.44 -8.71 10.93
N ARG A 122 8.69 -8.81 10.47
CA ARG A 122 9.94 -8.50 11.20
C ARG A 122 11.05 -8.16 10.21
N VAL A 123 12.19 -7.69 10.72
CA VAL A 123 13.35 -7.27 9.92
C VAL A 123 13.78 -8.36 8.91
N SER A 124 13.94 -9.61 9.36
CA SER A 124 14.36 -10.71 8.48
C SER A 124 13.39 -11.01 7.33
N LEU A 125 12.10 -10.73 7.51
CA LEU A 125 11.12 -10.85 6.43
C LEU A 125 11.20 -9.64 5.49
N ALA A 126 11.36 -8.44 6.06
CA ALA A 126 11.52 -7.20 5.29
C ALA A 126 12.74 -7.24 4.36
N GLU A 127 13.88 -7.79 4.81
CA GLU A 127 15.10 -7.97 4.01
C GLU A 127 14.87 -8.78 2.72
N LYS A 128 13.92 -9.71 2.74
CA LYS A 128 13.58 -10.54 1.58
C LYS A 128 12.47 -9.92 0.73
N LEU A 129 11.50 -9.29 1.38
CA LEU A 129 10.34 -8.70 0.73
C LEU A 129 10.67 -7.42 -0.02
N MET A 130 11.42 -6.49 0.60
CA MET A 130 11.68 -5.17 0.02
C MET A 130 12.36 -5.23 -1.36
N PRO A 131 13.39 -6.08 -1.59
CA PRO A 131 14.00 -6.23 -2.91
C PRO A 131 13.06 -6.84 -3.96
N ALA A 132 12.05 -7.60 -3.55
CA ALA A 132 11.08 -8.26 -4.41
C ALA A 132 9.86 -7.40 -4.77
N SER A 133 9.62 -6.29 -4.07
CA SER A 133 8.45 -5.45 -4.30
C SER A 133 8.56 -4.60 -5.57
N GLU A 134 7.45 -4.47 -6.29
CA GLU A 134 7.31 -3.61 -7.47
C GLU A 134 6.65 -2.29 -7.08
N LEU A 135 5.53 -2.37 -6.35
CA LEU A 135 4.75 -1.23 -5.89
C LEU A 135 4.69 -1.21 -4.36
N SER A 136 4.87 -0.03 -3.79
CA SER A 136 4.96 0.20 -2.35
C SER A 136 3.85 1.12 -1.87
N GLU A 137 3.01 0.60 -0.97
CA GLU A 137 1.82 1.28 -0.45
C GLU A 137 2.15 2.20 0.74
N GLN A 138 2.18 3.51 0.48
CA GLN A 138 2.51 4.57 1.44
C GLN A 138 1.32 5.51 1.65
N ILE A 139 0.19 4.90 2.00
CA ILE A 139 -1.15 5.50 1.91
C ILE A 139 -1.70 6.03 3.22
N SER A 140 -0.89 6.58 4.12
CA SER A 140 -1.43 7.19 5.35
C SER A 140 -2.33 8.38 5.04
N THR A 141 -3.27 8.71 5.94
CA THR A 141 -4.00 9.99 5.84
C THR A 141 -3.00 11.13 5.93
N ALA A 142 -3.03 12.09 4.99
CA ALA A 142 -2.10 13.21 5.00
C ALA A 142 -2.10 13.98 6.33
N GLY A 143 -0.91 14.28 6.84
CA GLY A 143 -0.68 14.89 8.14
C GLY A 143 -0.67 13.91 9.32
N LYS A 144 -0.54 12.59 9.10
CA LYS A 144 -0.52 11.58 10.18
C LYS A 144 0.77 10.76 10.26
N GLU A 145 1.42 10.46 9.14
CA GLU A 145 2.75 9.84 9.17
C GLU A 145 3.80 10.94 9.32
N ALA A 146 4.57 10.90 10.41
CA ALA A 146 5.60 11.91 10.65
C ALA A 146 6.73 11.85 9.62
N SER A 147 7.08 10.64 9.16
CA SER A 147 8.13 10.43 8.15
C SER A 147 7.88 9.09 7.45
N GLY A 148 8.12 7.99 8.17
CA GLY A 148 8.15 6.64 7.59
C GLY A 148 9.52 6.32 6.99
N THR A 149 10.03 5.11 7.25
CA THR A 149 11.32 4.65 6.72
C THR A 149 11.20 3.42 5.81
N GLY A 150 10.00 2.83 5.73
CA GLY A 150 9.72 1.74 4.81
C GLY A 150 9.75 2.20 3.36
N ASN A 151 9.11 3.34 3.07
CA ASN A 151 9.12 4.03 1.79
C ASN A 151 10.55 4.25 1.24
N MET A 152 11.47 4.76 2.06
CA MET A 152 12.88 4.96 1.69
C MET A 152 13.56 3.64 1.28
N LYS A 153 13.33 2.56 2.03
CA LYS A 153 13.90 1.24 1.72
C LYS A 153 13.35 0.67 0.42
N PHE A 154 12.06 0.86 0.17
CA PHE A 154 11.41 0.45 -1.08
C PHE A 154 11.97 1.22 -2.28
N MET A 155 12.09 2.54 -2.16
CA MET A 155 12.71 3.41 -3.16
C MET A 155 14.15 2.96 -3.49
N MET A 156 14.97 2.72 -2.47
CA MET A 156 16.36 2.22 -2.63
C MET A 156 16.44 0.86 -3.32
N ASN A 157 15.38 0.04 -3.24
CA ASN A 157 15.28 -1.26 -3.88
C ASN A 157 14.51 -1.23 -5.22
N GLY A 158 14.18 -0.03 -5.72
CA GLY A 158 13.52 0.17 -7.00
C GLY A 158 12.03 -0.16 -7.03
N ALA A 159 11.37 -0.28 -5.87
CA ALA A 159 9.92 -0.32 -5.82
C ALA A 159 9.37 1.10 -5.97
N LEU A 160 8.39 1.27 -6.87
CA LEU A 160 7.72 2.55 -7.05
C LEU A 160 6.74 2.78 -5.91
N THR A 161 6.56 4.04 -5.52
CA THR A 161 5.63 4.40 -4.43
C THR A 161 4.29 4.82 -4.99
N ILE A 162 3.23 4.29 -4.39
CA ILE A 162 1.89 4.87 -4.44
C ILE A 162 1.55 5.40 -3.04
N GLY A 163 1.17 6.66 -2.94
CA GLY A 163 1.06 7.28 -1.63
C GLY A 163 0.42 8.66 -1.62
N THR A 164 0.11 9.11 -0.40
CA THR A 164 -0.30 10.49 -0.15
C THR A 164 0.91 11.41 0.00
N LEU A 165 0.68 12.71 -0.15
CA LEU A 165 1.65 13.75 0.23
C LEU A 165 1.70 13.88 1.77
N ASP A 166 2.37 12.92 2.40
CA ASP A 166 2.51 12.78 3.85
C ASP A 166 3.91 12.29 4.24
N GLY A 167 4.41 12.76 5.39
CA GLY A 167 5.74 12.39 5.90
C GLY A 167 6.85 12.50 4.85
N ALA A 168 7.70 11.47 4.78
CA ALA A 168 8.83 11.44 3.86
C ALA A 168 8.44 11.22 2.39
N ASN A 169 7.16 10.95 2.07
CA ASN A 169 6.73 10.93 0.67
C ASN A 169 6.84 12.31 0.02
N VAL A 170 6.76 13.39 0.81
CA VAL A 170 6.97 14.77 0.34
C VAL A 170 8.43 14.95 -0.11
N GLU A 171 9.40 14.60 0.73
CA GLU A 171 10.83 14.65 0.38
C GLU A 171 11.15 13.72 -0.81
N MET A 172 10.50 12.54 -0.89
CA MET A 172 10.64 11.63 -2.03
C MET A 172 10.12 12.28 -3.32
N HIS A 173 8.97 12.95 -3.27
CA HIS A 173 8.41 13.66 -4.40
C HIS A 173 9.32 14.80 -4.87
N GLU A 174 9.89 15.58 -3.96
CA GLU A 174 10.83 16.67 -4.29
C GLU A 174 12.02 16.18 -5.13
N VAL A 175 12.56 15.00 -4.81
CA VAL A 175 13.67 14.43 -5.58
C VAL A 175 13.21 13.65 -6.80
N LEU A 176 12.01 13.07 -6.81
CA LEU A 176 11.54 12.20 -7.89
C LEU A 176 10.80 12.93 -9.01
N GLY A 177 10.11 14.02 -8.70
CA GLY A 177 9.13 14.64 -9.59
C GLY A 177 7.85 13.81 -9.75
N ASP A 178 6.80 14.44 -10.29
CA ASP A 178 5.49 13.81 -10.52
C ASP A 178 5.58 12.57 -11.43
N GLU A 179 6.62 12.48 -12.24
CA GLU A 179 6.77 11.42 -13.23
C GLU A 179 7.32 10.11 -12.67
N ASN A 180 7.78 10.04 -11.41
CA ASN A 180 8.40 8.83 -10.85
C ASN A 180 7.78 8.35 -9.51
N ILE A 181 6.62 8.89 -9.14
CA ILE A 181 5.83 8.51 -7.95
C ILE A 181 4.33 8.64 -8.25
N PHE A 182 3.50 7.72 -7.75
CA PHE A 182 2.05 7.75 -7.94
C PHE A 182 1.38 8.42 -6.73
N LEU A 183 1.22 9.74 -6.79
CA LEU A 183 0.58 10.51 -5.72
C LEU A 183 -0.95 10.55 -5.88
N PHE A 184 -1.66 10.50 -4.75
CA PHE A 184 -3.10 10.69 -4.71
C PHE A 184 -3.58 11.30 -3.39
N GLY A 185 -4.87 11.60 -3.34
CA GLY A 185 -5.58 11.96 -2.11
C GLY A 185 -5.41 13.41 -1.71
N LEU A 186 -6.11 13.74 -0.63
CA LEU A 186 -6.10 15.06 -0.01
C LEU A 186 -4.72 15.39 0.57
N LYS A 187 -4.31 16.66 0.46
CA LYS A 187 -3.19 17.23 1.21
C LYS A 187 -3.58 17.45 2.66
N ALA A 188 -2.60 17.57 3.55
CA ALA A 188 -2.83 17.72 4.99
C ALA A 188 -3.74 18.91 5.35
N HIS A 189 -3.62 20.04 4.64
CA HIS A 189 -4.48 21.20 4.87
C HIS A 189 -5.93 20.96 4.40
N GLU A 190 -6.12 20.26 3.28
CA GLU A 190 -7.44 19.90 2.74
C GLU A 190 -8.16 18.90 3.66
N VAL A 191 -7.42 17.95 4.25
CA VAL A 191 -7.96 17.05 5.29
C VAL A 191 -8.51 17.85 6.48
N ASN A 192 -7.76 18.84 6.96
CA ASN A 192 -8.19 19.68 8.07
C ASN A 192 -9.40 20.54 7.70
N GLU A 193 -9.38 21.16 6.52
CA GLU A 193 -10.47 21.98 6.01
C GLU A 193 -11.77 21.19 5.86
N MET A 194 -11.70 19.98 5.28
CA MET A 194 -12.87 19.10 5.14
C MET A 194 -13.47 18.73 6.50
N LYS A 195 -12.63 18.43 7.50
CA LYS A 195 -13.09 18.14 8.86
C LYS A 195 -13.78 19.35 9.49
N GLN A 196 -13.20 20.54 9.34
CA GLN A 196 -13.77 21.79 9.87
C GLN A 196 -15.09 22.15 9.20
N LYS A 197 -15.24 21.87 7.90
CA LYS A 197 -16.48 22.06 7.13
C LYS A 197 -17.57 21.03 7.43
N GLY A 198 -17.31 20.07 8.32
CA GLY A 198 -18.26 19.02 8.67
C GLY A 198 -18.33 17.93 7.60
N TYR A 199 -17.20 17.28 7.32
CA TYR A 199 -17.10 16.12 6.43
C TYR A 199 -18.21 15.08 6.68
N LYS A 200 -18.91 14.68 5.60
CA LYS A 200 -20.03 13.72 5.62
C LYS A 200 -19.70 12.50 4.76
N PRO A 201 -19.04 11.46 5.31
CA PRO A 201 -18.68 10.26 4.54
C PRO A 201 -19.90 9.53 3.95
N TYR A 202 -21.06 9.62 4.61
CA TYR A 202 -22.30 9.04 4.10
C TYR A 202 -22.70 9.57 2.71
N GLU A 203 -22.36 10.82 2.36
CA GLU A 203 -22.63 11.36 1.03
C GLU A 203 -21.79 10.67 -0.06
N TYR A 204 -20.55 10.27 0.24
CA TYR A 204 -19.69 9.52 -0.67
C TYR A 204 -20.26 8.11 -0.91
N TYR A 205 -20.70 7.46 0.16
CA TYR A 205 -21.39 6.16 0.09
C TYR A 205 -22.68 6.21 -0.73
N MET A 206 -23.47 7.29 -0.64
CA MET A 206 -24.71 7.42 -1.42
C MET A 206 -24.49 7.76 -2.90
N ARG A 207 -23.47 8.55 -3.23
CA ARG A 207 -23.26 9.07 -4.59
C ARG A 207 -22.42 8.14 -5.47
N ASN A 208 -21.63 7.26 -4.88
CA ASN A 208 -20.73 6.37 -5.61
C ASN A 208 -21.17 4.91 -5.46
N GLY A 209 -21.65 4.33 -6.56
CA GLY A 209 -22.16 2.95 -6.59
C GLY A 209 -21.10 1.89 -6.29
N ASP A 210 -19.83 2.14 -6.65
CA ASP A 210 -18.73 1.23 -6.34
C ASP A 210 -18.41 1.27 -4.85
N LEU A 211 -18.25 2.48 -4.27
CA LEU A 211 -18.08 2.63 -2.82
C LEU A 211 -19.23 2.00 -2.05
N LYS A 212 -20.47 2.21 -2.51
CA LYS A 212 -21.65 1.57 -1.92
C LYS A 212 -21.53 0.05 -1.91
N ALA A 213 -21.23 -0.55 -3.06
CA ALA A 213 -21.10 -1.99 -3.19
C ALA A 213 -19.96 -2.57 -2.33
N ILE A 214 -18.86 -1.84 -2.16
CA ILE A 214 -17.75 -2.24 -1.29
C ILE A 214 -18.18 -2.23 0.18
N ILE A 215 -18.79 -1.14 0.64
CA ILE A 215 -19.23 -1.01 2.04
C ILE A 215 -20.35 -2.01 2.35
N ASP A 216 -21.29 -2.22 1.43
CA ASP A 216 -22.35 -3.23 1.58
C ASP A 216 -21.76 -4.65 1.64
N GLN A 217 -20.71 -4.94 0.87
CA GLN A 217 -19.99 -6.23 0.93
C GLN A 217 -19.30 -6.42 2.29
N LEU A 218 -18.68 -5.37 2.86
CA LEU A 218 -18.08 -5.45 4.19
C LEU A 218 -19.12 -5.79 5.28
N SER A 219 -20.28 -5.14 5.27
CA SER A 219 -21.37 -5.47 6.19
C SER A 219 -21.90 -6.90 5.98
N LYS A 220 -21.96 -7.38 4.72
CA LYS A 220 -22.40 -8.74 4.41
C LYS A 220 -21.38 -9.81 4.84
N GLY A 221 -20.09 -9.50 4.81
CA GLY A 221 -19.00 -10.45 5.07
C GLY A 221 -18.54 -11.21 3.82
N PHE A 222 -17.69 -12.22 4.01
CA PHE A 222 -17.15 -13.08 2.94
C PHE A 222 -17.45 -14.55 3.26
N ASP A 223 -16.64 -15.48 2.76
CA ASP A 223 -16.90 -16.93 2.92
C ASP A 223 -16.68 -17.43 4.36
N ASP A 224 -16.13 -16.60 5.23
CA ASP A 224 -15.99 -16.87 6.67
C ASP A 224 -17.31 -16.69 7.46
N GLY A 225 -18.35 -16.13 6.85
CA GLY A 225 -19.62 -15.82 7.51
C GLY A 225 -19.54 -14.71 8.56
N VAL A 226 -18.44 -13.96 8.60
CA VAL A 226 -18.23 -12.86 9.56
C VAL A 226 -18.66 -11.54 8.93
N SER A 227 -19.56 -10.83 9.62
CA SER A 227 -19.91 -9.45 9.26
C SER A 227 -18.88 -8.47 9.81
N TYR A 228 -18.46 -7.52 8.99
CA TYR A 228 -17.56 -6.43 9.38
C TYR A 228 -18.33 -5.12 9.61
N ASP A 229 -19.56 -5.21 10.10
CA ASP A 229 -20.46 -4.06 10.30
C ASP A 229 -19.88 -3.00 11.25
N ASN A 230 -19.01 -3.41 12.20
CA ASN A 230 -18.32 -2.43 13.04
C ASN A 230 -17.44 -1.49 12.19
N LEU A 231 -16.70 -2.01 11.21
CA LEU A 231 -15.89 -1.19 10.30
C LEU A 231 -16.75 -0.28 9.42
N THR A 232 -17.88 -0.80 8.89
CA THR A 232 -18.78 0.01 8.05
C THR A 232 -19.45 1.12 8.86
N ARG A 233 -19.87 0.83 10.10
CA ARG A 233 -20.40 1.83 11.03
C ARG A 233 -19.37 2.89 11.36
N MET A 234 -18.11 2.51 11.62
CA MET A 234 -17.02 3.47 11.84
C MET A 234 -16.81 4.41 10.65
N LEU A 235 -16.93 3.91 9.42
CA LEU A 235 -16.81 4.72 8.21
C LEU A 235 -18.02 5.64 8.01
N LEU A 236 -19.24 5.14 8.19
CA LEU A 236 -20.45 5.88 7.81
C LEU A 236 -21.01 6.78 8.91
N PHE A 237 -20.92 6.33 10.17
CA PHE A 237 -21.63 6.92 11.30
C PHE A 237 -20.72 7.24 12.50
N GLY A 238 -19.51 6.67 12.52
CA GLY A 238 -18.57 6.79 13.63
C GLY A 238 -18.88 5.81 14.76
N ASN A 239 -17.91 5.63 15.67
CA ASN A 239 -18.05 4.76 16.84
C ASN A 239 -17.22 5.29 18.01
N GLY A 240 -17.70 6.37 18.64
CA GLY A 240 -16.94 7.10 19.68
C GLY A 240 -15.91 8.09 19.12
N SER A 241 -15.78 8.17 17.80
CA SER A 241 -15.02 9.18 17.05
C SER A 241 -15.83 9.66 15.85
N ALA A 242 -15.34 10.71 15.18
CA ALA A 242 -15.96 11.21 13.96
C ALA A 242 -16.02 10.10 12.88
N PRO A 243 -17.10 10.03 12.09
CA PRO A 243 -17.23 9.05 11.02
C PRO A 243 -16.09 9.20 10.00
N ASP A 244 -15.54 8.08 9.54
CA ASP A 244 -14.39 8.02 8.64
C ASP A 244 -13.27 9.00 9.04
N GLN A 245 -12.82 8.90 10.29
CA GLN A 245 -11.79 9.76 10.90
C GLN A 245 -10.51 9.91 10.03
N TYR A 246 -10.24 8.97 9.14
CA TYR A 246 -9.02 8.88 8.34
C TYR A 246 -9.25 9.10 6.83
N MET A 247 -10.43 9.62 6.45
CA MET A 247 -10.76 10.07 5.09
C MET A 247 -10.64 8.96 4.03
N LEU A 248 -10.98 7.71 4.37
CA LEU A 248 -10.93 6.59 3.44
C LEU A 248 -11.92 6.79 2.27
N LEU A 249 -13.15 7.22 2.55
CA LEU A 249 -14.17 7.37 1.50
C LEU A 249 -13.89 8.60 0.63
N ALA A 250 -13.29 9.64 1.21
CA ALA A 250 -12.89 10.84 0.45
C ALA A 250 -11.73 10.56 -0.51
N ASP A 251 -10.72 9.79 -0.08
CA ASP A 251 -9.55 9.50 -0.92
C ASP A 251 -9.75 8.33 -1.88
N PHE A 252 -10.77 7.49 -1.69
CA PHE A 252 -10.93 6.23 -2.43
C PHE A 252 -10.87 6.39 -3.96
N GLU A 253 -11.59 7.36 -4.51
CA GLU A 253 -11.61 7.57 -5.96
C GLU A 253 -10.24 7.97 -6.53
N SER A 254 -9.54 8.87 -5.84
CA SER A 254 -8.19 9.27 -6.22
C SER A 254 -7.17 8.13 -6.06
N TYR A 255 -7.33 7.29 -5.03
CA TYR A 255 -6.51 6.10 -4.82
C TYR A 255 -6.72 5.07 -5.93
N ARG A 256 -7.98 4.80 -6.29
CA ARG A 256 -8.35 3.93 -7.41
C ARG A 256 -7.73 4.43 -8.73
N ALA A 257 -7.82 5.72 -9.01
CA ALA A 257 -7.23 6.31 -10.21
C ALA A 257 -5.70 6.15 -10.25
N ALA A 258 -5.01 6.38 -9.12
CA ALA A 258 -3.56 6.16 -9.02
C ALA A 258 -3.19 4.67 -9.17
N GLN A 259 -3.97 3.75 -8.59
CA GLN A 259 -3.79 2.31 -8.76
C GLN A 259 -3.98 1.85 -10.22
N GLN A 260 -4.94 2.45 -10.93
CA GLN A 260 -5.16 2.20 -12.35
C GLN A 260 -3.99 2.72 -13.20
N LEU A 261 -3.49 3.94 -12.91
CA LEU A 261 -2.31 4.50 -13.57
C LEU A 261 -1.06 3.64 -13.35
N ALA A 262 -0.83 3.18 -12.11
CA ALA A 262 0.27 2.30 -11.79
C ALA A 262 0.19 0.98 -12.57
N ALA A 263 -1.00 0.36 -12.63
CA ALA A 263 -1.22 -0.87 -13.39
C ALA A 263 -0.97 -0.67 -14.89
N GLN A 264 -1.48 0.41 -15.49
CA GLN A 264 -1.23 0.72 -16.90
C GLN A 264 0.25 0.97 -17.18
N THR A 265 0.93 1.69 -16.29
CA THR A 265 2.36 1.98 -16.43
C THR A 265 3.20 0.71 -16.34
N TYR A 266 2.78 -0.27 -15.54
CA TYR A 266 3.48 -1.55 -15.39
C TYR A 266 3.51 -2.38 -16.69
N LEU A 267 2.52 -2.19 -17.59
CA LEU A 267 2.49 -2.83 -18.91
C LEU A 267 3.61 -2.29 -19.84
N ASP A 268 4.01 -1.04 -19.67
CA ASP A 268 5.22 -0.50 -20.31
C ASP A 268 6.45 -0.82 -19.44
N THR A 269 6.97 -2.03 -19.64
CA THR A 269 8.14 -2.54 -18.90
C THR A 269 9.37 -1.63 -19.01
N LYS A 270 9.56 -0.91 -20.12
CA LYS A 270 10.68 0.01 -20.27
C LYS A 270 10.48 1.24 -19.39
N ARG A 271 9.30 1.86 -19.44
CA ARG A 271 8.95 3.01 -18.61
C ARG A 271 9.00 2.69 -17.12
N TRP A 272 8.43 1.56 -16.71
CA TRP A 272 8.45 1.11 -15.32
C TRP A 272 9.89 0.96 -14.78
N ASN A 273 10.75 0.27 -15.53
CA ASN A 273 12.15 0.07 -15.14
C ASN A 273 12.96 1.38 -15.15
N GLN A 274 12.62 2.35 -16.00
CA GLN A 274 13.24 3.68 -15.94
C GLN A 274 12.85 4.44 -14.67
N MET A 275 11.57 4.42 -14.30
CA MET A 275 11.11 5.00 -13.04
C MET A 275 11.79 4.32 -11.84
N SER A 276 11.91 2.99 -11.87
CA SER A 276 12.57 2.19 -10.84
C SER A 276 14.05 2.59 -10.69
N LEU A 277 14.77 2.71 -11.80
CA LEU A 277 16.16 3.16 -11.81
C LEU A 277 16.33 4.57 -11.24
N LEU A 278 15.43 5.50 -11.58
CA LEU A 278 15.46 6.87 -11.05
C LEU A 278 15.17 6.91 -9.55
N ASN A 279 14.26 6.07 -9.05
CA ASN A 279 14.02 5.89 -7.62
C ASN A 279 15.32 5.46 -6.90
N ILE A 280 16.02 4.46 -7.43
CA ILE A 280 17.30 4.00 -6.86
C ILE A 280 18.36 5.10 -6.93
N ALA A 281 18.51 5.76 -8.08
CA ALA A 281 19.57 6.75 -8.29
C ALA A 281 19.39 8.00 -7.41
N ARG A 282 18.15 8.38 -7.09
CA ARG A 282 17.84 9.59 -6.32
C ARG A 282 17.60 9.34 -4.82
N SER A 283 17.71 8.10 -4.34
CA SER A 283 17.42 7.77 -2.93
C SER A 283 18.54 8.13 -1.95
N GLY A 284 19.69 8.61 -2.42
CA GLY A 284 20.88 8.84 -1.59
C GLY A 284 20.68 9.81 -0.41
N ILE A 285 19.74 10.76 -0.53
CA ILE A 285 19.42 11.73 0.53
C ILE A 285 18.85 11.05 1.79
N PHE A 286 18.26 9.86 1.63
CA PHE A 286 17.62 9.08 2.70
C PHE A 286 18.59 8.13 3.42
N ALA A 287 19.89 8.21 3.13
CA ALA A 287 20.89 7.46 3.87
C ALA A 287 20.96 7.94 5.33
N ALA A 288 20.94 6.99 6.27
CA ALA A 288 21.02 7.28 7.70
C ALA A 288 22.29 8.07 8.07
N ASP A 289 23.40 7.84 7.36
CA ASP A 289 24.65 8.59 7.49
C ASP A 289 24.43 10.11 7.36
N ARG A 290 23.55 10.55 6.45
CA ARG A 290 23.20 11.96 6.29
C ARG A 290 22.49 12.47 7.54
N SER A 291 21.47 11.75 8.02
CA SER A 291 20.75 12.11 9.24
C SER A 291 21.68 12.17 10.45
N ILE A 292 22.60 11.21 10.61
CA ILE A 292 23.59 11.21 11.70
C ILE A 292 24.50 12.45 11.61
N ARG A 293 24.92 12.86 10.41
CA ARG A 293 25.71 14.09 10.23
C ARG A 293 24.92 15.36 10.58
N ASP A 294 23.64 15.42 10.21
CA ASP A 294 22.78 16.56 10.57
C ASP A 294 22.63 16.66 12.10
N TYR A 295 22.35 15.54 12.79
CA TYR A 295 22.30 15.50 14.25
C TYR A 295 23.63 15.89 14.90
N ALA A 296 24.75 15.37 14.39
CA ALA A 296 26.08 15.66 14.93
C ALA A 296 26.44 17.14 14.81
N ARG A 297 26.09 17.79 13.70
CA ARG A 297 26.36 19.21 13.43
C ARG A 297 25.39 20.14 14.17
N ASP A 298 24.10 19.86 14.13
CA ASP A 298 23.06 20.83 14.49
C ASP A 298 22.53 20.64 15.93
N ILE A 299 22.79 19.49 16.57
CA ILE A 299 22.25 19.16 17.90
C ILE A 299 23.32 18.68 18.87
N TRP A 300 24.09 17.65 18.52
CA TRP A 300 25.05 17.03 19.45
C TRP A 300 26.34 17.82 19.60
N ASP A 301 26.66 18.66 18.62
CA ASP A 301 27.92 19.44 18.56
C ASP A 301 29.17 18.56 18.70
N VAL A 302 29.21 17.46 17.94
CA VAL A 302 30.34 16.52 17.93
C VAL A 302 31.10 16.57 16.60
N PRO A 303 32.42 16.34 16.58
CA PRO A 303 33.22 16.42 15.37
C PRO A 303 32.72 15.48 14.26
N VAL A 304 32.51 16.02 13.06
CA VAL A 304 32.13 15.26 11.86
C VAL A 304 33.29 15.21 10.88
N ARG A 305 33.62 14.02 10.37
CA ARG A 305 34.62 13.87 9.32
C ARG A 305 34.09 14.50 8.02
N LYS A 306 34.84 15.46 7.45
CA LYS A 306 34.54 16.02 6.13
C LYS A 306 34.71 14.93 5.06
N ILE A 307 33.76 14.85 4.13
CA ILE A 307 33.81 13.96 2.94
C ILE A 307 34.53 14.71 1.83
#